data_AF-A0A914QR85-F1
#
_entry.id   AF-A0A914QR85-F1
#
_cell.length_a   1.000
_cell.length_b   1.000
_cell.length_c   1.000
_cell.angle_alpha   90.00
_cell.angle_beta   90.00
_cell.angle_gamma   90.00
#
_symmetry.space_group_name_H-M   'P 1'
#
loop_
_entity.id
_entity.type
_entity.pdbx_description
1 polymer ?
#
loop_
_entity_poly.entity_id
_entity_poly.type
_entity_poly.pdbx_seq_one_letter_code
_entity_poly.pdbx_strand_id
1 'polypeptide(L)'
;MSTSIEEILRTRTHLHKVGENYTSEGYVMHPWTNDLLKKHVEEVGGKVHTRFPPEPNGVLHIGHAKAVNINFCYAKVNGGNCYLRFDDTNPEKEEEKFFTAIEDVVRWLKYNPYKVTHSSDYFQQLYLWAIQLIKDGLAYDEKGNILEIVVRGEPLTTENKPKAFIHWVAKPLFAEVRLYERLFMHKNPEDPEEVPGGFLSDCNPNSLTVIHNCAVDKYLSNSKIFSSFQFERTGYFSVDLDSNDKKLVFNRTVLLKEDSGK
;
A
#
# COMPACT_ATOMS: atom_id res chain seq x y z
N MET A 1 25.38 0.44 2.50
CA MET A 1 24.52 0.75 3.66
C MET A 1 23.14 1.10 3.11
N SER A 2 22.08 0.45 3.58
CA SER A 2 20.71 0.78 3.17
C SER A 2 20.37 2.17 3.73
N THR A 3 20.21 3.15 2.84
CA THR A 3 19.71 4.48 3.20
C THR A 3 18.25 4.35 3.63
N SER A 4 17.92 4.79 4.83
CA SER A 4 16.55 4.71 5.33
C SER A 4 15.63 5.66 4.57
N ILE A 5 14.33 5.38 4.53
CA ILE A 5 13.36 6.30 3.90
C ILE A 5 13.32 7.66 4.61
N GLU A 6 13.55 7.68 5.92
CA GLU A 6 13.68 8.93 6.70
C GLU A 6 14.87 9.77 6.21
N GLU A 7 16.01 9.14 5.95
CA GLU A 7 17.20 9.80 5.45
C GLU A 7 17.01 10.32 4.01
N ILE A 8 16.33 9.54 3.16
CA ILE A 8 15.95 9.96 1.80
C ILE A 8 15.05 11.20 1.86
N LEU A 9 14.01 11.19 2.70
CA LEU A 9 13.08 12.32 2.85
C LEU A 9 13.67 13.51 3.61
N ARG A 10 14.83 13.37 4.27
CA ARG A 10 15.57 14.52 4.83
C ARG A 10 16.52 15.14 3.83
N THR A 11 17.16 14.33 3.00
CA THR A 11 18.32 14.75 2.20
C THR A 11 18.00 14.98 0.72
N ARG A 12 16.95 14.33 0.19
CA ARG A 12 16.66 14.29 -1.26
C ARG A 12 15.33 14.90 -1.66
N THR A 13 14.49 15.34 -0.71
CA THR A 13 13.25 16.06 -1.03
C THR A 13 13.46 17.55 -0.91
N HIS A 14 13.50 18.23 -2.05
CA HIS A 14 13.56 19.69 -2.14
C HIS A 14 12.13 20.26 -2.23
N LEU A 15 11.36 20.09 -1.17
CA LEU A 15 10.04 20.71 -1.05
C LEU A 15 10.15 22.07 -0.36
N HIS A 16 9.23 22.97 -0.69
CA HIS A 16 9.13 24.31 -0.09
C HIS A 16 8.92 24.23 1.43
N LYS A 17 9.29 25.28 2.14
CA LYS A 17 8.98 25.42 3.57
C LYS A 17 7.52 25.83 3.76
N VAL A 18 7.01 25.60 4.98
CA VAL A 18 5.66 26.00 5.37
C VAL A 18 5.49 27.51 5.18
N GLY A 19 4.46 27.91 4.44
CA GLY A 19 4.20 29.32 4.10
C GLY A 19 4.98 29.85 2.89
N GLU A 20 5.91 29.08 2.33
CA GLU A 20 6.70 29.44 1.14
C GLU A 20 6.18 28.76 -0.14
N ASN A 21 4.87 28.46 -0.22
CA ASN A 21 4.27 27.72 -1.34
C ASN A 21 4.57 28.35 -2.71
N TYR A 22 4.68 29.68 -2.76
CA TYR A 22 5.03 30.47 -3.94
C TYR A 22 6.40 30.18 -4.56
N THR A 23 7.27 29.44 -3.88
CA THR A 23 8.55 28.98 -4.41
C THR A 23 8.45 27.70 -5.24
N SER A 24 7.29 27.02 -5.21
CA SER A 24 7.07 25.79 -5.97
C SER A 24 6.76 26.09 -7.44
N GLU A 25 7.25 25.23 -8.32
CA GLU A 25 6.98 25.32 -9.75
C GLU A 25 5.48 25.26 -10.04
N GLY A 26 4.98 26.19 -10.87
CA GLY A 26 3.57 26.28 -11.24
C GLY A 26 2.66 26.98 -10.23
N TYR A 27 3.19 27.50 -9.11
CA TYR A 27 2.37 28.23 -8.14
C TYR A 27 1.93 29.61 -8.68
N VAL A 28 0.64 29.91 -8.59
CA VAL A 28 0.05 31.16 -9.09
C VAL A 28 -0.17 32.13 -7.95
N MET A 29 0.42 33.32 -8.06
CA MET A 29 0.24 34.41 -7.11
C MET A 29 -0.93 35.29 -7.50
N HIS A 30 -1.96 35.32 -6.65
CA HIS A 30 -3.04 36.30 -6.66
C HIS A 30 -2.78 37.45 -5.66
N PRO A 31 -3.45 38.61 -5.80
CA PRO A 31 -3.29 39.74 -4.89
C PRO A 31 -3.50 39.42 -3.41
N TRP A 32 -4.38 38.46 -3.09
CA TRP A 32 -4.72 38.03 -1.72
C TRP A 32 -3.84 36.87 -1.20
N THR A 33 -2.88 36.39 -1.98
CA THR A 33 -2.11 35.17 -1.64
C THR A 33 -1.27 35.35 -0.39
N ASN A 34 -0.66 36.52 -0.21
CA ASN A 34 0.17 36.79 0.97
C ASN A 34 -0.66 36.75 2.26
N ASP A 35 -1.89 37.28 2.21
CA ASP A 35 -2.81 37.26 3.36
C ASP A 35 -3.26 35.83 3.69
N LEU A 36 -3.54 35.01 2.66
CA LEU A 36 -3.86 33.60 2.83
C LEU A 36 -2.68 32.80 3.42
N LEU A 37 -1.46 33.03 2.94
CA LEU A 37 -0.26 32.36 3.46
C LEU A 37 0.00 32.75 4.92
N LYS A 38 -0.18 34.03 5.27
CA LYS A 38 -0.06 34.48 6.67
C LYS A 38 -1.07 33.78 7.57
N LYS A 39 -2.36 33.77 7.18
CA LYS A 39 -3.42 33.08 7.91
C LYS A 39 -3.14 31.58 8.02
N HIS A 40 -2.67 30.95 6.94
CA HIS A 40 -2.28 29.55 6.92
C HIS A 40 -1.17 29.24 7.93
N VAL A 41 -0.08 30.03 7.94
CA VAL A 41 1.04 29.82 8.87
C VAL A 41 0.61 29.96 10.32
N GLU A 42 -0.28 30.91 10.61
CA GLU A 42 -0.90 31.09 11.93
C GLU A 42 -1.74 29.86 12.33
N GLU A 43 -2.60 29.36 11.44
CA GLU A 43 -3.47 28.20 11.69
C GLU A 43 -2.69 26.90 11.91
N VAL A 44 -1.63 26.67 11.13
CA VAL A 44 -0.81 25.44 11.24
C VAL A 44 0.36 25.57 12.22
N GLY A 45 0.54 26.75 12.81
CA GLY A 45 1.66 27.04 13.73
C GLY A 45 3.03 26.83 13.09
N GLY A 46 3.16 27.07 11.78
CA GLY A 46 4.40 26.85 11.02
C GLY A 46 4.84 25.38 10.87
N LYS A 47 3.97 24.41 11.19
CA LYS A 47 4.29 22.98 11.08
C LYS A 47 3.93 22.43 9.70
N VAL A 48 4.65 21.38 9.29
CA VAL A 48 4.28 20.62 8.08
C VAL A 48 2.97 19.87 8.35
N HIS A 49 2.02 19.94 7.41
CA HIS A 49 0.80 19.14 7.44
C HIS A 49 0.68 18.31 6.16
N THR A 50 0.60 16.98 6.28
CA THR A 50 0.35 16.05 5.17
C THR A 50 -0.94 15.27 5.39
N ARG A 51 -1.37 14.49 4.40
CA ARG A 51 -2.55 13.62 4.51
C ARG A 51 -2.34 12.33 3.74
N PHE A 52 -2.80 11.21 4.28
CA PHE A 52 -2.99 9.96 3.55
C PHE A 52 -4.49 9.75 3.35
N PRO A 53 -5.01 9.83 2.11
CA PRO A 53 -6.45 9.73 1.87
C PRO A 53 -6.86 8.42 1.15
N PRO A 54 -6.97 7.28 1.86
CA PRO A 54 -7.44 6.04 1.25
C PRO A 54 -8.96 6.03 1.12
N GLU A 55 -9.47 5.37 0.08
CA GLU A 55 -10.89 5.03 -0.01
C GLU A 55 -11.24 3.91 0.98
N PRO A 56 -12.34 4.02 1.75
CA PRO A 56 -12.75 3.03 2.74
C PRO A 56 -13.51 1.82 2.15
N ASN A 57 -13.31 1.54 0.87
CA ASN A 57 -14.03 0.51 0.11
C ASN A 57 -13.09 -0.59 -0.44
N GLY A 58 -11.76 -0.44 -0.24
CA GLY A 58 -10.74 -1.22 -0.91
C GLY A 58 -9.64 -1.70 0.03
N VAL A 59 -8.98 -2.79 -0.37
CA VAL A 59 -7.84 -3.34 0.38
C VAL A 59 -6.56 -2.61 -0.04
N LEU A 60 -5.80 -2.14 0.96
CA LEU A 60 -4.50 -1.55 0.70
C LEU A 60 -3.54 -2.60 0.11
N HIS A 61 -3.14 -2.42 -1.14
CA HIS A 61 -2.04 -3.15 -1.75
C HIS A 61 -0.67 -2.48 -1.53
N ILE A 62 0.42 -3.12 -1.95
CA ILE A 62 1.81 -2.66 -1.74
C ILE A 62 2.09 -1.24 -2.26
N GLY A 63 1.44 -0.80 -3.35
CA GLY A 63 1.52 0.58 -3.82
C GLY A 63 1.17 1.63 -2.75
N HIS A 64 0.20 1.32 -1.87
CA HIS A 64 -0.18 2.19 -0.76
C HIS A 64 0.91 2.28 0.31
N ALA A 65 1.78 1.27 0.46
CA ALA A 65 2.90 1.37 1.40
C ALA A 65 3.83 2.53 1.04
N LYS A 66 4.02 2.82 -0.26
CA LYS A 66 4.77 4.00 -0.70
C LYS A 66 4.05 5.30 -0.32
N ALA A 67 2.75 5.37 -0.56
CA ALA A 67 1.95 6.55 -0.23
C ALA A 67 1.90 6.83 1.28
N VAL A 68 1.69 5.79 2.09
CA VAL A 68 1.74 5.88 3.56
C VAL A 68 3.11 6.38 4.01
N ASN A 69 4.19 5.74 3.55
CA ASN A 69 5.53 6.14 3.95
C ASN A 69 5.86 7.58 3.53
N ILE A 70 5.54 8.00 2.31
CA ILE A 70 5.81 9.38 1.89
C ILE A 70 5.07 10.38 2.78
N ASN A 71 3.76 10.20 3.00
CA ASN A 71 2.97 11.18 3.73
C ASN A 71 3.31 11.23 5.23
N PHE A 72 3.34 10.06 5.89
CA PHE A 72 3.57 10.00 7.33
C PHE A 72 5.03 10.23 7.69
N CYS A 73 5.98 9.68 6.93
CA CYS A 73 7.39 9.87 7.20
C CYS A 73 7.81 11.32 6.92
N TYR A 74 7.30 11.95 5.85
CA TYR A 74 7.62 13.36 5.57
C TYR A 74 7.14 14.29 6.69
N ALA A 75 5.93 14.08 7.23
CA ALA A 75 5.49 14.79 8.43
C ALA A 75 6.42 14.51 9.62
N LYS A 76 6.71 13.23 9.90
CA LYS A 76 7.56 12.82 11.03
C LYS A 76 8.95 13.46 11.00
N VAL A 77 9.65 13.41 9.86
CA VAL A 77 11.03 13.93 9.76
C VAL A 77 11.12 15.45 9.83
N ASN A 78 10.01 16.16 9.53
CA ASN A 78 9.90 17.61 9.61
C ASN A 78 9.17 18.11 10.87
N GLY A 79 8.89 17.23 11.85
CA GLY A 79 8.17 17.62 13.07
C GLY A 79 6.72 18.08 12.85
N GLY A 80 6.11 17.62 11.75
CA GLY A 80 4.77 17.94 11.32
C GLY A 80 3.71 16.91 11.71
N ASN A 81 2.51 17.10 11.17
CA ASN A 81 1.32 16.31 11.43
C ASN A 81 0.83 15.65 10.13
N CYS A 82 0.51 14.34 10.17
CA CYS A 82 -0.14 13.65 9.06
C CYS A 82 -1.56 13.25 9.45
N TYR A 83 -2.54 13.67 8.66
CA TYR A 83 -3.93 13.22 8.77
C TYR A 83 -4.10 11.86 8.09
N LEU A 84 -4.90 10.98 8.69
CA LEU A 84 -5.51 9.87 7.97
C LEU A 84 -6.92 10.33 7.59
N ARG A 85 -7.14 10.63 6.31
CA ARG A 85 -8.42 11.19 5.86
C ARG A 85 -9.15 10.22 4.95
N PHE A 86 -10.10 9.47 5.47
CA PHE A 86 -10.87 8.54 4.64
C PHE A 86 -11.62 9.29 3.55
N ASP A 87 -11.51 8.82 2.31
CA ASP A 87 -12.22 9.38 1.17
C ASP A 87 -13.58 8.69 1.01
N ASP A 88 -14.51 9.05 1.90
CA ASP A 88 -15.85 8.50 2.05
C ASP A 88 -16.90 9.30 1.25
N THR A 89 -16.52 9.69 0.04
CA THR A 89 -17.42 10.42 -0.87
C THR A 89 -18.48 9.52 -1.51
N ASN A 90 -18.36 8.19 -1.36
CA ASN A 90 -19.27 7.20 -1.95
C ASN A 90 -19.94 6.32 -0.87
N PRO A 91 -21.17 6.64 -0.44
CA PRO A 91 -21.83 5.99 0.70
C PRO A 91 -22.26 4.54 0.45
N GLU A 92 -22.26 4.05 -0.80
CA GLU A 92 -22.73 2.69 -1.11
C GLU A 92 -21.64 1.61 -0.94
N LYS A 93 -20.38 1.99 -0.71
CA LYS A 93 -19.23 1.07 -0.72
C LYS A 93 -18.50 0.95 0.61
N GLU A 94 -19.09 1.44 1.69
CA GLU A 94 -18.44 1.51 3.00
C GLU A 94 -18.71 0.26 3.84
N GLU A 95 -17.64 -0.46 4.18
CA GLU A 95 -17.70 -1.53 5.17
C GLU A 95 -16.68 -1.26 6.29
N GLU A 96 -17.13 -1.33 7.54
CA GLU A 96 -16.31 -1.07 8.75
C GLU A 96 -15.00 -1.90 8.78
N LYS A 97 -15.02 -3.09 8.17
CA LYS A 97 -13.84 -3.97 8.02
C LYS A 97 -12.69 -3.31 7.25
N PHE A 98 -12.98 -2.42 6.30
CA PHE A 98 -11.95 -1.74 5.50
C PHE A 98 -11.33 -0.58 6.26
N PHE A 99 -12.12 0.18 7.02
CA PHE A 99 -11.62 1.23 7.91
C PHE A 99 -10.62 0.68 8.91
N THR A 100 -11.01 -0.39 9.61
CA THR A 100 -10.16 -1.08 10.60
C THR A 100 -8.89 -1.65 9.97
N ALA A 101 -9.00 -2.33 8.82
CA ALA A 101 -7.84 -2.86 8.09
C ALA A 101 -6.86 -1.75 7.65
N ILE A 102 -7.37 -0.60 7.19
CA ILE A 102 -6.54 0.54 6.79
C ILE A 102 -5.78 1.12 7.99
N GLU A 103 -6.47 1.32 9.12
CA GLU A 103 -5.82 1.78 10.35
C GLU A 103 -4.76 0.78 10.84
N ASP A 104 -5.06 -0.51 10.79
CA ASP A 104 -4.15 -1.57 11.18
C ASP A 104 -2.88 -1.57 10.32
N VAL A 105 -3.00 -1.36 9.01
CA VAL A 105 -1.83 -1.25 8.11
C VAL A 105 -0.99 -0.02 8.45
N VAL A 106 -1.62 1.13 8.70
CA VAL A 106 -0.89 2.37 9.10
C VAL A 106 -0.12 2.14 10.41
N ARG A 107 -0.76 1.51 11.41
CA ARG A 107 -0.14 1.16 12.69
C ARG A 107 0.92 0.07 12.54
N TRP A 108 0.69 -0.91 11.67
CA TRP A 108 1.63 -2.00 11.36
C TRP A 108 2.92 -1.44 10.76
N LEU A 109 2.82 -0.45 9.86
CA LEU A 109 3.92 0.34 9.32
C LEU A 109 4.54 1.34 10.34
N LYS A 110 4.10 1.29 11.61
CA LYS A 110 4.63 2.06 12.74
C LYS A 110 4.39 3.56 12.65
N TYR A 111 3.34 3.98 11.96
CA TYR A 111 2.86 5.35 11.94
C TYR A 111 1.63 5.52 12.83
N ASN A 112 1.46 6.74 13.36
CA ASN A 112 0.27 7.12 14.11
C ASN A 112 -0.31 8.39 13.48
N PRO A 113 -1.59 8.41 13.08
CA PRO A 113 -2.22 9.63 12.58
C PRO A 113 -2.30 10.70 13.67
N TYR A 114 -2.09 11.95 13.26
CA TYR A 114 -2.33 13.11 14.12
C TYR A 114 -3.83 13.23 14.44
N LYS A 115 -4.66 13.04 13.41
CA LYS A 115 -6.11 12.98 13.51
C LYS A 115 -6.65 12.11 12.38
N VAL A 116 -7.71 11.35 12.67
CA VAL A 116 -8.52 10.66 11.66
C VAL A 116 -9.69 11.57 11.29
N THR A 117 -9.88 11.84 10.01
CA THR A 117 -10.98 12.67 9.49
C THR A 117 -11.61 12.00 8.28
N HIS A 118 -12.74 12.53 7.83
CA HIS A 118 -13.46 12.02 6.68
C HIS A 118 -13.61 13.14 5.63
N SER A 119 -13.73 12.78 4.35
CA SER A 119 -14.09 13.73 3.30
C SER A 119 -15.51 14.28 3.57
N SER A 120 -16.41 13.43 4.06
CA SER A 120 -17.80 13.78 4.41
C SER A 120 -17.93 14.83 5.50
N ASP A 121 -16.96 14.94 6.43
CA ASP A 121 -16.88 15.99 7.46
C ASP A 121 -16.95 17.41 6.83
N TYR A 122 -16.59 17.55 5.55
CA TYR A 122 -16.48 18.82 4.84
C TYR A 122 -17.55 19.05 3.77
N PHE A 123 -18.54 18.15 3.59
CA PHE A 123 -19.56 18.29 2.54
C PHE A 123 -20.28 19.63 2.56
N GLN A 124 -20.63 20.15 3.74
CA GLN A 124 -21.26 21.46 3.85
C GLN A 124 -20.37 22.58 3.28
N GLN A 125 -19.06 22.56 3.57
CA GLN A 125 -18.13 23.57 3.08
C GLN A 125 -17.89 23.43 1.57
N LEU A 126 -17.78 22.19 1.08
CA LEU A 126 -17.66 21.88 -0.35
C LEU A 126 -18.88 22.38 -1.13
N TYR A 127 -20.08 22.17 -0.61
CA TYR A 127 -21.32 22.67 -1.21
C TYR A 127 -21.36 24.21 -1.27
N LEU A 128 -20.95 24.89 -0.20
CA LEU A 128 -20.88 26.36 -0.18
C LEU A 128 -19.87 26.90 -1.21
N TRP A 129 -18.73 26.24 -1.38
CA TRP A 129 -17.77 26.60 -2.43
C TRP A 129 -18.30 26.32 -3.83
N ALA A 130 -19.04 25.22 -4.04
CA ALA A 130 -19.69 24.96 -5.32
C ALA A 130 -20.69 26.06 -5.70
N ILE A 131 -21.49 26.55 -4.74
CA ILE A 131 -22.37 27.72 -4.96
C ILE A 131 -21.55 28.96 -5.34
N GLN A 132 -20.40 29.18 -4.69
CA GLN A 132 -19.54 30.32 -4.99
C GLN A 132 -18.97 30.22 -6.41
N LEU A 133 -18.50 29.04 -6.83
CA LEU A 133 -18.01 28.80 -8.19
C LEU A 133 -19.09 29.05 -9.25
N ILE A 134 -20.35 28.70 -8.97
CA ILE A 134 -21.48 29.00 -9.86
C ILE A 134 -21.70 30.50 -9.95
N LYS A 135 -21.70 31.22 -8.82
CA LYS A 135 -21.84 32.69 -8.80
C LYS A 135 -20.72 33.40 -9.56
N ASP A 136 -19.52 32.83 -9.51
CA ASP A 136 -18.34 33.37 -10.19
C ASP A 136 -18.26 32.95 -11.67
N GLY A 137 -19.21 32.13 -12.15
CA GLY A 137 -19.26 31.67 -13.55
C GLY A 137 -18.15 30.68 -13.92
N LEU A 138 -17.63 29.92 -12.95
CA LEU A 138 -16.49 29.02 -13.10
C LEU A 138 -16.87 27.53 -13.10
N ALA A 139 -18.17 27.20 -13.09
CA ALA A 139 -18.68 25.84 -13.18
C ALA A 139 -19.73 25.73 -14.30
N TYR A 140 -19.52 24.80 -15.23
CA TYR A 140 -20.39 24.54 -16.40
C TYR A 140 -20.78 23.06 -16.44
N ASP A 141 -21.91 22.76 -17.06
CA ASP A 141 -22.48 21.42 -17.19
C ASP A 141 -22.23 20.78 -18.58
N GLU A 142 -22.94 19.69 -18.83
CA GLU A 142 -22.78 18.56 -19.76
C GLU A 142 -22.46 18.80 -21.26
N LYS A 143 -21.70 19.82 -21.66
CA LYS A 143 -21.32 20.07 -23.08
C LYS A 143 -19.81 20.06 -23.41
N GLY A 144 -19.02 19.14 -22.82
CA GLY A 144 -17.90 18.47 -23.52
C GLY A 144 -16.53 18.27 -22.82
N ASN A 145 -16.06 17.00 -22.68
CA ASN A 145 -14.69 16.47 -23.00
C ASN A 145 -14.43 14.95 -22.63
N ILE A 146 -13.35 14.35 -23.20
CA ILE A 146 -12.99 12.90 -23.43
C ILE A 146 -12.01 12.22 -22.41
N LEU A 147 -11.90 10.86 -22.45
CA LEU A 147 -11.31 9.85 -21.52
C LEU A 147 -10.07 9.04 -22.10
N GLU A 148 -8.89 9.01 -21.42
CA GLU A 148 -7.72 8.02 -21.38
C GLU A 148 -6.57 7.86 -22.46
N ILE A 149 -5.32 7.40 -22.05
CA ILE A 149 -4.09 6.91 -22.80
C ILE A 149 -3.20 5.86 -22.01
N VAL A 150 -2.45 4.91 -22.67
CA VAL A 150 -1.59 3.78 -22.11
C VAL A 150 -0.19 3.51 -22.82
N VAL A 151 0.84 2.87 -22.18
CA VAL A 151 2.16 2.34 -22.73
C VAL A 151 2.80 1.09 -21.99
N ARG A 152 3.70 0.28 -22.63
CA ARG A 152 4.31 -1.05 -22.22
C ARG A 152 5.87 -1.22 -22.38
N GLY A 153 6.49 -2.32 -21.85
CA GLY A 153 7.91 -2.74 -22.09
C GLY A 153 8.38 -4.15 -21.57
N GLU A 154 9.51 -4.70 -22.09
CA GLU A 154 9.95 -6.14 -22.15
C GLU A 154 11.20 -6.58 -21.31
N PRO A 155 11.50 -7.91 -21.17
CA PRO A 155 12.48 -8.47 -20.22
C PRO A 155 13.71 -9.24 -20.78
N LEU A 156 14.68 -9.52 -19.89
CA LEU A 156 16.00 -10.14 -20.15
C LEU A 156 16.14 -11.56 -19.51
N THR A 157 17.08 -12.39 -20.00
CA THR A 157 17.11 -13.86 -19.79
C THR A 157 18.31 -14.43 -19.01
N THR A 158 18.12 -15.70 -18.65
CA THR A 158 18.90 -16.67 -17.88
C THR A 158 20.08 -17.27 -18.64
N GLU A 159 21.31 -16.82 -18.39
CA GLU A 159 22.52 -17.47 -18.95
C GLU A 159 23.54 -17.92 -17.89
N ASN A 160 23.25 -17.93 -16.57
CA ASN A 160 24.37 -18.03 -15.61
C ASN A 160 24.34 -18.85 -14.31
N LYS A 161 23.78 -20.10 -14.29
CA LYS A 161 24.55 -21.36 -13.96
C LYS A 161 25.02 -21.65 -12.49
N PRO A 162 25.38 -22.88 -11.95
CA PRO A 162 24.73 -24.21 -11.62
C PRO A 162 24.79 -24.79 -10.12
N LYS A 163 23.84 -25.65 -9.63
CA LYS A 163 23.96 -26.92 -8.78
C LYS A 163 23.89 -26.96 -7.20
N ALA A 164 22.98 -27.77 -6.59
CA ALA A 164 22.36 -27.66 -5.22
C ALA A 164 22.69 -28.72 -4.09
N PHE A 165 22.16 -28.52 -2.85
CA PHE A 165 22.20 -29.38 -1.63
C PHE A 165 20.78 -29.85 -1.16
N ILE A 166 20.60 -30.64 -0.06
CA ILE A 166 19.28 -31.08 0.49
C ILE A 166 19.13 -30.88 2.04
N HIS A 167 17.91 -30.98 2.59
CA HIS A 167 17.58 -30.83 4.05
C HIS A 167 16.69 -31.99 4.59
N TRP A 168 16.59 -32.17 5.93
CA TRP A 168 15.79 -33.22 6.60
C TRP A 168 15.27 -32.81 8.01
N VAL A 169 14.23 -33.47 8.54
CA VAL A 169 13.63 -33.21 9.87
C VAL A 169 13.61 -34.49 10.73
N ALA A 170 14.12 -34.42 11.97
CA ALA A 170 14.09 -35.53 12.92
C ALA A 170 12.87 -35.44 13.85
N LYS A 171 12.05 -36.50 13.95
CA LYS A 171 10.85 -36.55 14.84
C LYS A 171 9.89 -35.36 14.60
N PRO A 172 9.26 -35.31 13.41
CA PRO A 172 8.52 -34.14 12.98
C PRO A 172 7.22 -33.93 13.76
N LEU A 173 6.79 -32.68 13.81
CA LEU A 173 5.39 -32.31 13.97
C LEU A 173 4.72 -32.26 12.60
N PHE A 174 3.40 -32.33 12.57
CA PHE A 174 2.64 -32.23 11.33
C PHE A 174 1.89 -30.90 11.28
N ALA A 175 2.01 -30.19 10.15
CA ALA A 175 1.38 -28.91 9.91
C ALA A 175 0.68 -28.88 8.54
N GLU A 176 -0.27 -27.96 8.39
CA GLU A 176 -0.80 -27.56 7.09
C GLU A 176 0.10 -26.45 6.53
N VAL A 177 0.51 -26.59 5.27
CA VAL A 177 1.31 -25.59 4.57
C VAL A 177 0.57 -25.17 3.31
N ARG A 178 0.29 -23.87 3.19
CA ARG A 178 -0.37 -23.27 2.03
C ARG A 178 0.69 -22.64 1.14
N LEU A 179 0.78 -23.15 -0.08
CA LEU A 179 1.67 -22.64 -1.11
C LEU A 179 0.85 -21.83 -2.09
N TYR A 180 1.18 -20.56 -2.22
CA TYR A 180 0.55 -19.67 -3.18
C TYR A 180 1.43 -19.57 -4.43
N GLU A 181 0.80 -19.69 -5.59
CA GLU A 181 1.36 -19.35 -6.90
C GLU A 181 0.70 -18.05 -7.40
N ARG A 182 1.13 -17.56 -8.57
CA ARG A 182 0.49 -16.38 -9.17
C ARG A 182 -1.00 -16.64 -9.38
N LEU A 183 -1.83 -15.68 -8.96
CA LEU A 183 -3.28 -15.73 -9.10
C LEU A 183 -3.71 -15.78 -10.57
N PHE A 184 -2.97 -15.11 -11.45
CA PHE A 184 -3.18 -15.06 -12.88
C PHE A 184 -2.07 -15.79 -13.63
N MET A 185 -2.41 -16.44 -14.74
CA MET A 185 -1.42 -17.14 -15.57
C MET A 185 -0.52 -16.14 -16.31
N HIS A 186 -1.08 -15.02 -16.76
CA HIS A 186 -0.37 -13.97 -17.46
C HIS A 186 0.07 -12.83 -16.53
N LYS A 187 1.11 -12.11 -16.95
CA LYS A 187 1.64 -10.97 -16.18
C LYS A 187 0.70 -9.77 -16.24
N ASN A 188 -0.05 -9.64 -17.34
CA ASN A 188 -0.98 -8.55 -17.60
C ASN A 188 -2.38 -9.11 -17.90
N PRO A 189 -3.09 -9.64 -16.88
CA PRO A 189 -4.36 -10.35 -17.08
C PRO A 189 -5.52 -9.46 -17.58
N GLU A 190 -5.37 -8.14 -17.47
CA GLU A 190 -6.33 -7.16 -18.00
C GLU A 190 -6.07 -6.79 -19.46
N ASP A 191 -4.96 -7.23 -20.07
CA ASP A 191 -4.67 -6.95 -21.47
C ASP A 191 -5.51 -7.87 -22.38
N PRO A 192 -6.44 -7.31 -23.19
CA PRO A 192 -7.29 -8.11 -24.07
C PRO A 192 -6.53 -8.85 -25.18
N GLU A 193 -5.30 -8.44 -25.51
CA GLU A 193 -4.45 -9.16 -26.46
C GLU A 193 -3.83 -10.43 -25.86
N GLU A 194 -3.45 -10.39 -24.58
CA GLU A 194 -2.95 -11.58 -23.86
C GLU A 194 -4.09 -12.48 -23.39
N VAL A 195 -5.20 -11.89 -22.95
CA VAL A 195 -6.35 -12.60 -22.40
C VAL A 195 -7.65 -12.14 -23.09
N PRO A 196 -7.94 -12.66 -24.31
CA PRO A 196 -9.14 -12.28 -25.06
C PRO A 196 -10.46 -12.60 -24.34
N GLY A 197 -10.45 -13.57 -23.42
CA GLY A 197 -11.60 -13.93 -22.58
C GLY A 197 -11.79 -13.06 -21.34
N GLY A 198 -10.98 -12.03 -21.16
CA GLY A 198 -10.95 -11.17 -19.97
C GLY A 198 -10.27 -11.82 -18.75
N PHE A 199 -9.85 -11.01 -17.78
CA PHE A 199 -8.99 -11.43 -16.67
C PHE A 199 -9.54 -12.61 -15.84
N LEU A 200 -10.86 -12.78 -15.76
CA LEU A 200 -11.47 -13.91 -15.04
C LEU A 200 -11.17 -15.27 -15.69
N SER A 201 -10.99 -15.29 -17.01
CA SER A 201 -10.57 -16.50 -17.74
C SER A 201 -9.10 -16.84 -17.51
N ASP A 202 -8.33 -15.90 -16.95
CA ASP A 202 -6.90 -16.05 -16.68
C ASP A 202 -6.57 -16.48 -15.24
N CYS A 203 -7.59 -16.63 -14.40
CA CYS A 203 -7.45 -17.13 -13.03
C CYS A 203 -6.78 -18.51 -13.04
N ASN A 204 -5.61 -18.61 -12.40
CA ASN A 204 -4.87 -19.84 -12.27
C ASN A 204 -5.58 -20.79 -11.28
N PRO A 205 -6.10 -21.96 -11.73
CA PRO A 205 -6.77 -22.91 -10.85
C PRO A 205 -5.79 -23.56 -9.85
N ASN A 206 -4.48 -23.45 -10.09
CA ASN A 206 -3.42 -23.94 -9.20
C ASN A 206 -2.80 -22.81 -8.36
N SER A 207 -3.45 -21.64 -8.26
CA SER A 207 -2.96 -20.48 -7.50
C SER A 207 -2.79 -20.76 -5.99
N LEU A 208 -3.45 -21.79 -5.46
CA LEU A 208 -3.28 -22.27 -4.11
C LEU A 208 -3.12 -23.79 -4.11
N THR A 209 -2.03 -24.28 -3.54
CA THR A 209 -1.83 -25.69 -3.19
C THR A 209 -1.76 -25.82 -1.69
N VAL A 210 -2.68 -26.60 -1.11
CA VAL A 210 -2.70 -26.90 0.33
C VAL A 210 -2.04 -28.26 0.56
N ILE A 211 -0.95 -28.27 1.32
CA ILE A 211 -0.25 -29.48 1.71
C ILE A 211 -0.65 -29.81 3.15
N HIS A 212 -1.38 -30.90 3.32
CA HIS A 212 -1.70 -31.43 4.64
C HIS A 212 -0.58 -32.36 5.13
N ASN A 213 -0.44 -32.48 6.45
CA ASN A 213 0.52 -33.37 7.10
C ASN A 213 1.98 -33.12 6.67
N CYS A 214 2.36 -31.85 6.48
CA CYS A 214 3.75 -31.48 6.22
C CYS A 214 4.59 -31.71 7.49
N ALA A 215 5.69 -32.44 7.37
CA ALA A 215 6.63 -32.69 8.45
C ALA A 215 7.46 -31.43 8.73
N VAL A 216 7.32 -30.87 9.92
CA VAL A 216 8.02 -29.67 10.37
C VAL A 216 8.77 -29.89 11.68
N ASP A 217 9.77 -29.06 11.96
CA ASP A 217 10.58 -29.19 13.18
C ASP A 217 9.75 -28.94 14.45
N LYS A 218 10.06 -29.66 15.52
CA LYS A 218 9.36 -29.55 16.82
C LYS A 218 9.46 -28.16 17.44
N TYR A 219 10.51 -27.39 17.12
CA TYR A 219 10.68 -26.01 17.52
C TYR A 219 9.45 -25.14 17.21
N LEU A 220 8.67 -25.48 16.18
CA LEU A 220 7.53 -24.69 15.74
C LEU A 220 6.24 -24.90 16.56
N SER A 221 6.22 -25.83 17.53
CA SER A 221 5.01 -26.19 18.31
C SER A 221 4.28 -25.02 18.98
N ASN A 222 5.01 -24.04 19.51
CA ASN A 222 4.45 -22.92 20.25
C ASN A 222 4.59 -21.58 19.51
N SER A 223 4.58 -21.63 18.17
CA SER A 223 4.76 -20.44 17.34
C SER A 223 3.54 -19.52 17.47
N LYS A 224 3.78 -18.22 17.65
CA LYS A 224 2.71 -17.22 17.70
C LYS A 224 2.21 -16.91 16.29
N ILE A 225 0.93 -16.61 16.16
CA ILE A 225 0.33 -16.11 14.91
C ILE A 225 1.16 -14.92 14.39
N PHE A 226 1.38 -14.87 13.08
CA PHE A 226 2.24 -13.92 12.36
C PHE A 226 3.74 -14.02 12.62
N SER A 227 4.22 -15.00 13.40
CA SER A 227 5.65 -15.27 13.47
C SER A 227 6.14 -15.80 12.13
N SER A 228 7.28 -15.29 11.65
CA SER A 228 7.90 -15.72 10.40
C SER A 228 9.11 -16.62 10.66
N PHE A 229 9.26 -17.66 9.84
CA PHE A 229 10.34 -18.62 9.89
C PHE A 229 10.89 -18.85 8.49
N GLN A 230 12.18 -19.14 8.39
CA GLN A 230 12.76 -19.69 7.17
C GLN A 230 12.68 -21.21 7.26
N PHE A 231 11.91 -21.83 6.36
CA PHE A 231 12.00 -23.27 6.16
C PHE A 231 13.19 -23.51 5.23
N GLU A 232 14.19 -24.23 5.74
CA GLU A 232 15.45 -24.40 5.04
C GLU A 232 15.23 -24.88 3.60
N ARG A 233 15.85 -24.18 2.65
CA ARG A 233 15.82 -24.46 1.21
C ARG A 233 14.45 -24.34 0.52
N THR A 234 13.36 -24.16 1.27
CA THR A 234 11.99 -24.11 0.72
C THR A 234 11.48 -22.67 0.58
N GLY A 235 11.67 -21.84 1.60
CA GLY A 235 11.09 -20.48 1.58
C GLY A 235 10.98 -19.86 2.97
N TYR A 236 10.49 -18.64 2.98
CA TYR A 236 10.03 -17.97 4.19
C TYR A 236 8.53 -18.24 4.35
N PHE A 237 8.14 -18.64 5.55
CA PHE A 237 6.78 -19.01 5.92
C PHE A 237 6.35 -18.20 7.13
N SER A 238 5.07 -17.87 7.21
CA SER A 238 4.49 -17.19 8.38
C SER A 238 3.35 -18.01 8.96
N VAL A 239 3.21 -18.00 10.28
CA VAL A 239 2.11 -18.67 11.00
C VAL A 239 0.82 -17.96 10.65
N ASP A 240 -0.13 -18.72 10.09
CA ASP A 240 -1.43 -18.23 9.67
C ASP A 240 -2.38 -18.08 10.87
N LEU A 241 -3.39 -17.21 10.72
CA LEU A 241 -4.44 -16.95 11.71
C LEU A 241 -5.25 -18.20 12.07
N ASP A 242 -5.36 -19.17 11.17
CA ASP A 242 -6.07 -20.44 11.41
C ASP A 242 -5.28 -21.39 12.35
N SER A 243 -4.06 -21.00 12.77
CA SER A 243 -3.25 -21.78 13.70
C SER A 243 -3.77 -21.70 15.14
N ASN A 244 -3.76 -22.83 15.82
CA ASN A 244 -4.10 -22.97 17.23
C ASN A 244 -3.31 -24.14 17.87
N ASP A 245 -3.50 -24.38 19.16
CA ASP A 245 -2.76 -25.39 19.93
C ASP A 245 -2.85 -26.82 19.37
N LYS A 246 -3.87 -27.12 18.54
CA LYS A 246 -4.08 -28.44 17.93
C LYS A 246 -3.70 -28.48 16.46
N LYS A 247 -3.61 -27.34 15.78
CA LYS A 247 -3.41 -27.24 14.33
C LYS A 247 -2.42 -26.12 14.03
N LEU A 248 -1.29 -26.46 13.45
CA LEU A 248 -0.34 -25.48 12.92
C LEU A 248 -0.59 -25.27 11.43
N VAL A 249 -0.73 -24.01 11.02
CA VAL A 249 -0.95 -23.60 9.63
C VAL A 249 0.11 -22.57 9.24
N PHE A 250 0.80 -22.80 8.14
CA PHE A 250 1.82 -21.90 7.62
C PHE A 250 1.50 -21.47 6.19
N ASN A 251 1.68 -20.18 5.90
CA ASN A 251 1.62 -19.63 4.54
C ASN A 251 3.03 -19.38 4.03
N ARG A 252 3.34 -19.86 2.81
CA ARG A 252 4.58 -19.47 2.12
C ARG A 252 4.51 -18.00 1.75
N THR A 253 5.34 -17.19 2.39
CA THR A 253 5.40 -15.73 2.19
C THR A 253 6.25 -15.39 0.98
N VAL A 254 7.47 -15.95 0.90
CA VAL A 254 8.41 -15.70 -0.21
C VAL A 254 9.23 -16.97 -0.43
N LEU A 255 9.44 -17.36 -1.69
CA LEU A 255 10.41 -18.41 -2.03
C LEU A 255 11.82 -17.94 -1.67
N LEU A 256 12.72 -18.86 -1.29
CA LEU A 256 14.13 -18.47 -1.23
C LEU A 256 14.54 -17.99 -2.62
N LYS A 257 15.32 -16.92 -2.67
CA LYS A 257 15.86 -16.41 -3.91
C LYS A 257 16.59 -17.57 -4.59
N GLU A 258 16.06 -18.05 -5.71
CA GLU A 258 16.89 -18.81 -6.62
C GLU A 258 17.92 -17.80 -7.13
N ASP A 259 19.18 -17.98 -6.75
CA ASP A 259 20.23 -17.34 -7.51
C ASP A 259 20.05 -17.82 -8.94
N SER A 260 19.64 -16.91 -9.82
CA SER A 260 19.65 -17.11 -11.28
C SER A 260 21.07 -17.26 -11.83
N GLY A 261 22.04 -17.46 -10.94
CA GLY A 261 23.26 -18.18 -11.21
C GLY A 261 23.48 -19.37 -10.29
N LYS A 262 22.60 -20.38 -10.41
CA LYS A 262 22.93 -21.80 -10.27
C LYS A 262 22.23 -22.71 -11.30
#